data_AF-A0A0X3QAT0-F1
#
_entry.id   AF-A0A0X3QAT0-F1
#
_cell.length_a   1.000
_cell.length_b   1.000
_cell.length_c   1.000
_cell.angle_alpha   90.00
_cell.angle_beta   90.00
_cell.angle_gamma   90.00
#
_symmetry.space_group_name_H-M   'P 1'
#
loop_
_entity.id
_entity.type
_entity.pdbx_description
1 polymer ?
#
loop_
_entity_poly.entity_id
_entity_poly.type
_entity_poly.pdbx_seq_one_letter_code
_entity_poly.pdbx_strand_id
1 'polypeptide(L)'
;MERMEVDWDIATEVAKASGTDQRAASKVIALIDGGNTLPFIARYRKEVTGNMEPDSIRRIKAKLAACREVIDKIDKAFKLLSSKGALSEEAAKNLRQCRTLDEVSLITEPYVEKGPRTLAAKAIAAGLEPVALDVLKSGRLINLTSAAGYYKVEKDAVGDISAGVSHIISGTVAKDLNVLRFAEEM
;
A
#
# COMPACT_ATOMS: atom_id res chain seq x y z
N MET A 1 -13.75 -8.37 14.55
CA MET A 1 -12.78 -7.38 14.04
C MET A 1 -13.34 -6.89 12.73
N GLU A 2 -13.70 -5.61 12.65
CA GLU A 2 -14.37 -5.03 11.48
C GLU A 2 -13.41 -5.08 10.28
N ARG A 3 -13.86 -5.69 9.17
CA ARG A 3 -13.14 -5.65 7.89
C ARG A 3 -13.60 -4.43 7.12
N MET A 4 -12.69 -3.79 6.43
CA MET A 4 -13.05 -2.64 5.61
C MET A 4 -13.78 -3.14 4.37
N GLU A 5 -14.97 -2.60 4.13
CA GLU A 5 -15.70 -2.85 2.89
C GLU A 5 -15.03 -2.10 1.74
N VAL A 6 -14.89 -2.77 0.59
CA VAL A 6 -14.37 -2.18 -0.65
C VAL A 6 -15.51 -1.71 -1.54
N ASP A 7 -15.25 -0.70 -2.36
CA ASP A 7 -16.27 -0.07 -3.24
C ASP A 7 -16.47 -0.83 -4.57
N TRP A 8 -15.96 -2.05 -4.67
CA TRP A 8 -16.01 -2.85 -5.88
C TRP A 8 -16.39 -4.30 -5.59
N ASP A 9 -17.07 -4.91 -6.56
CA ASP A 9 -17.54 -6.29 -6.46
C ASP A 9 -16.50 -7.27 -7.01
N ILE A 10 -16.10 -8.24 -6.19
CA ILE A 10 -15.13 -9.28 -6.55
C ILE A 10 -15.63 -10.10 -7.74
N ALA A 11 -16.92 -10.45 -7.78
CA ALA A 11 -17.46 -11.28 -8.85
C ALA A 11 -17.37 -10.57 -10.21
N THR A 12 -17.60 -9.25 -10.23
CA THR A 12 -17.43 -8.39 -11.40
C THR A 12 -15.98 -8.37 -11.89
N GLU A 13 -15.02 -8.17 -10.98
CA GLU A 13 -13.59 -8.10 -11.35
C GLU A 13 -13.06 -9.46 -11.84
N VAL A 14 -13.51 -10.56 -11.22
CA VAL A 14 -13.19 -11.92 -11.64
C VAL A 14 -13.77 -12.24 -13.01
N ALA A 15 -15.02 -11.85 -13.26
CA ALA A 15 -15.72 -12.06 -14.52
C ALA A 15 -15.02 -11.37 -15.69
N LYS A 16 -14.68 -10.07 -15.52
CA LYS A 16 -13.94 -9.28 -16.52
C LYS A 16 -12.60 -9.93 -16.87
N ALA A 17 -11.80 -10.29 -15.88
CA ALA A 17 -10.46 -10.86 -16.11
C ALA A 17 -10.52 -12.27 -16.73
N SER A 18 -11.58 -13.02 -16.47
CA SER A 18 -11.72 -14.41 -16.95
C SER A 18 -12.41 -14.51 -18.31
N GLY A 19 -12.99 -13.40 -18.79
CA GLY A 19 -13.80 -13.34 -20.02
C GLY A 19 -15.14 -14.06 -19.89
N THR A 20 -15.74 -14.05 -18.69
CA THR A 20 -16.97 -14.80 -18.38
C THR A 20 -18.07 -13.87 -17.88
N ASP A 21 -19.31 -14.32 -17.95
CA ASP A 21 -20.43 -13.63 -17.32
C ASP A 21 -20.31 -13.57 -15.79
N GLN A 22 -20.78 -12.48 -15.17
CA GLN A 22 -20.71 -12.26 -13.73
C GLN A 22 -21.48 -13.33 -12.94
N ARG A 23 -22.64 -13.79 -13.42
CA ARG A 23 -23.40 -14.84 -12.74
C ARG A 23 -22.65 -16.17 -12.80
N ALA A 24 -22.02 -16.48 -13.94
CA ALA A 24 -21.19 -17.67 -14.08
C ALA A 24 -19.99 -17.63 -13.13
N ALA A 25 -19.27 -16.50 -13.08
CA ALA A 25 -18.18 -16.29 -12.13
C ALA A 25 -18.64 -16.45 -10.67
N SER A 26 -19.78 -15.86 -10.31
CA SER A 26 -20.37 -15.94 -8.97
C SER A 26 -20.65 -17.39 -8.53
N LYS A 27 -21.19 -18.22 -9.43
CA LYS A 27 -21.43 -19.65 -9.15
C LYS A 27 -20.12 -20.40 -8.93
N VAL A 28 -19.10 -20.14 -9.74
CA VAL A 28 -17.77 -20.76 -9.56
C VAL A 28 -17.13 -20.31 -8.26
N ILE A 29 -17.21 -19.02 -7.92
CA ILE A 29 -16.73 -18.47 -6.64
C ILE A 29 -17.41 -19.18 -5.47
N ALA A 30 -18.75 -19.30 -5.48
CA ALA A 30 -19.49 -20.01 -4.43
C ALA A 30 -19.06 -21.47 -4.28
N LEU A 31 -18.77 -22.17 -5.38
CA LEU A 31 -18.24 -23.53 -5.32
C LEU A 31 -16.83 -23.59 -4.69
N ILE A 32 -15.94 -22.67 -5.08
CA ILE A 32 -14.59 -22.57 -4.50
C ILE A 32 -14.68 -22.28 -3.00
N ASP A 33 -15.59 -21.39 -2.58
CA ASP A 33 -15.79 -21.02 -1.18
C ASP A 33 -16.42 -22.14 -0.36
N GLY A 34 -17.24 -22.98 -0.99
CA GLY A 34 -17.68 -24.26 -0.44
C GLY A 34 -16.59 -25.33 -0.34
N GLY A 35 -15.32 -24.99 -0.59
CA GLY A 35 -14.17 -25.90 -0.47
C GLY A 35 -13.98 -26.84 -1.65
N ASN A 36 -14.68 -26.63 -2.77
CA ASN A 36 -14.57 -27.51 -3.92
C ASN A 36 -13.26 -27.24 -4.69
N THR A 37 -12.56 -28.32 -5.05
CA THR A 37 -11.33 -28.22 -5.85
C THR A 37 -11.63 -28.05 -7.33
N LEU A 38 -10.68 -27.50 -8.09
CA LEU A 38 -10.85 -27.32 -9.54
C LEU A 38 -11.17 -28.64 -10.28
N PRO A 39 -10.47 -29.76 -10.04
CA PRO A 39 -10.83 -31.04 -10.68
C PRO A 39 -12.24 -31.50 -10.32
N PHE A 40 -12.69 -31.26 -9.07
CA PHE A 40 -14.04 -31.60 -8.64
C PHE A 40 -15.09 -30.76 -9.36
N ILE A 41 -14.89 -29.44 -9.44
CA ILE A 41 -15.79 -28.53 -10.14
C ILE A 41 -15.88 -28.90 -11.63
N ALA A 42 -14.73 -29.07 -12.27
CA ALA A 42 -14.63 -29.38 -13.69
C ALA A 42 -15.27 -30.74 -14.06
N ARG A 43 -15.30 -31.72 -13.13
CA ARG A 43 -15.87 -33.05 -13.40
C ARG A 43 -17.31 -33.20 -12.96
N TYR A 44 -17.68 -32.64 -11.80
CA TYR A 44 -18.96 -32.93 -11.12
C TYR A 44 -19.88 -31.72 -10.95
N ARG A 45 -19.47 -30.53 -11.42
CA ARG A 45 -20.27 -29.28 -11.36
C ARG A 45 -20.34 -28.56 -12.70
N LYS A 46 -20.21 -29.29 -13.81
CA LYS A 46 -20.28 -28.72 -15.17
C LYS A 46 -21.60 -27.97 -15.41
N GLU A 47 -22.74 -28.57 -15.09
CA GLU A 47 -24.04 -27.92 -15.33
C GLU A 47 -24.22 -26.64 -14.50
N VAL A 48 -23.79 -26.65 -13.24
CA VAL A 48 -23.86 -25.48 -12.35
C VAL A 48 -23.02 -24.33 -12.90
N THR A 49 -21.86 -24.64 -13.47
CA THR A 49 -20.93 -23.65 -14.05
C THR A 49 -21.24 -23.28 -15.51
N GLY A 50 -22.28 -23.86 -16.11
CA GLY A 50 -22.63 -23.61 -17.52
C GLY A 50 -21.68 -24.27 -18.51
N ASN A 51 -21.18 -25.47 -18.18
CA ASN A 51 -20.18 -26.24 -18.93
C ASN A 51 -18.87 -25.47 -19.17
N MET A 52 -18.45 -24.70 -18.17
CA MET A 52 -17.22 -23.91 -18.25
C MET A 52 -15.98 -24.80 -18.37
N GLU A 53 -15.09 -24.44 -19.29
CA GLU A 53 -13.83 -25.16 -19.49
C GLU A 53 -12.89 -25.07 -18.27
N PRO A 54 -12.09 -26.11 -17.97
CA PRO A 54 -11.20 -26.15 -16.82
C PRO A 54 -10.22 -24.96 -16.75
N ASP A 55 -9.76 -24.45 -17.90
CA ASP A 55 -8.86 -23.30 -17.94
C ASP A 55 -9.55 -22.00 -17.52
N SER A 56 -10.83 -21.83 -17.84
CA SER A 56 -11.62 -20.69 -17.37
C SER A 56 -11.83 -20.75 -15.86
N ILE A 57 -12.12 -21.94 -15.31
CA ILE A 57 -12.21 -22.15 -13.84
C ILE A 57 -10.85 -21.85 -13.17
N ARG A 58 -9.72 -22.20 -13.81
CA ARG A 58 -8.37 -21.87 -13.33
C ARG A 58 -8.14 -20.37 -13.27
N ARG A 59 -8.49 -19.63 -14.32
CA ARG A 59 -8.38 -18.15 -14.37
C ARG A 59 -9.23 -17.48 -13.29
N ILE A 60 -10.47 -17.94 -13.12
CA ILE A 60 -11.37 -17.47 -12.05
C ILE A 60 -10.73 -17.68 -10.68
N LYS A 61 -10.24 -18.88 -10.39
CA LYS A 61 -9.59 -19.20 -9.11
C LYS A 61 -8.39 -18.31 -8.84
N ALA A 62 -7.52 -18.11 -9.84
CA ALA A 62 -6.34 -17.27 -9.71
C ALA A 62 -6.71 -15.80 -9.45
N LYS A 63 -7.65 -15.24 -10.22
CA LYS A 63 -8.08 -13.85 -10.04
C LYS A 63 -8.82 -13.64 -8.70
N LEU A 64 -9.63 -14.60 -8.29
CA LEU A 64 -10.30 -14.56 -6.98
C LEU A 64 -9.27 -14.50 -5.84
N ALA A 65 -8.23 -15.33 -5.91
CA ALA A 65 -7.15 -15.31 -4.91
C ALA A 65 -6.44 -13.95 -4.88
N ALA A 66 -6.10 -13.38 -6.04
CA ALA A 66 -5.48 -12.07 -6.13
C ALA A 66 -6.38 -10.95 -5.54
N CYS A 67 -7.69 -10.96 -5.83
CA CYS A 67 -8.62 -9.98 -5.27
C CYS A 67 -8.70 -10.08 -3.74
N ARG A 68 -8.69 -11.29 -3.20
CA ARG A 68 -8.68 -11.52 -1.74
C ARG A 68 -7.40 -11.02 -1.09
N GLU A 69 -6.26 -11.24 -1.73
CA GLU A 69 -4.99 -10.75 -1.24
C GLU A 69 -4.96 -9.21 -1.15
N VAL A 70 -5.55 -8.54 -2.15
CA VAL A 70 -5.72 -7.07 -2.13
C VAL A 70 -6.59 -6.64 -0.96
N ILE A 71 -7.76 -7.27 -0.74
CA ILE A 71 -8.66 -6.96 0.38
C ILE A 71 -7.97 -7.19 1.73
N ASP A 72 -7.25 -8.30 1.89
CA ASP A 72 -6.49 -8.58 3.12
C ASP A 72 -5.39 -7.54 3.36
N LYS A 73 -4.76 -7.03 2.28
CA LYS A 73 -3.77 -5.95 2.36
C LYS A 73 -4.42 -4.61 2.72
N ILE A 74 -5.60 -4.31 2.17
CA ILE A 74 -6.42 -3.14 2.51
C ILE A 74 -6.77 -3.15 4.00
N ASP A 75 -7.22 -4.28 4.54
CA ASP A 75 -7.54 -4.42 5.96
C ASP A 75 -6.31 -4.16 6.86
N LYS A 76 -5.13 -4.62 6.44
CA LYS A 76 -3.86 -4.34 7.15
C LYS A 76 -3.48 -2.86 7.05
N ALA A 77 -3.65 -2.25 5.88
CA ALA A 77 -3.41 -0.84 5.64
C ALA A 77 -4.29 0.05 6.51
N PHE A 78 -5.58 -0.27 6.58
CA PHE A 78 -6.54 0.44 7.42
C PHE A 78 -6.14 0.42 8.90
N LYS A 79 -5.77 -0.76 9.42
CA LYS A 79 -5.28 -0.91 10.80
C LYS A 79 -3.99 -0.11 11.05
N LEU A 80 -3.05 -0.15 10.11
CA LEU A 80 -1.81 0.63 10.18
C LEU A 80 -2.11 2.13 10.29
N LEU A 81 -2.87 2.68 9.35
CA LEU A 81 -3.23 4.11 9.35
C LEU A 81 -3.99 4.51 10.62
N SER A 82 -4.92 3.66 11.07
CA SER A 82 -5.69 3.88 12.31
C SER A 82 -4.77 3.97 13.53
N SER A 83 -3.84 3.02 13.67
CA SER A 83 -2.87 3.01 14.78
C SER A 83 -1.88 4.18 14.75
N LYS A 84 -1.62 4.76 13.58
CA LYS A 84 -0.75 5.93 13.40
C LYS A 84 -1.52 7.26 13.49
N GLY A 85 -2.84 7.23 13.70
CA GLY A 85 -3.69 8.43 13.69
C GLY A 85 -3.73 9.13 12.32
N ALA A 86 -3.40 8.42 11.25
CA ALA A 86 -3.28 8.93 9.89
C ALA A 86 -4.48 8.57 8.99
N LEU A 87 -5.50 7.93 9.56
CA LEU A 87 -6.71 7.55 8.82
C LEU A 87 -7.64 8.76 8.68
N SER A 88 -7.45 9.54 7.62
CA SER A 88 -8.42 10.55 7.18
C SER A 88 -9.58 9.92 6.40
N GLU A 89 -10.68 10.65 6.24
CA GLU A 89 -11.82 10.22 5.41
C GLU A 89 -11.39 9.98 3.94
N GLU A 90 -10.51 10.83 3.42
CA GLU A 90 -9.95 10.67 2.08
C GLU A 90 -9.04 9.43 1.98
N ALA A 91 -8.20 9.17 2.97
CA ALA A 91 -7.36 7.97 3.00
C ALA A 91 -8.20 6.69 3.08
N ALA A 92 -9.27 6.71 3.90
CA ALA A 92 -10.21 5.60 3.97
C ALA A 92 -10.89 5.37 2.62
N LYS A 93 -11.40 6.42 1.98
CA LYS A 93 -12.01 6.35 0.64
C LYS A 93 -11.05 5.78 -0.39
N ASN A 94 -9.82 6.29 -0.45
CA ASN A 94 -8.81 5.82 -1.40
C ASN A 94 -8.49 4.33 -1.19
N LEU A 95 -8.38 3.88 0.06
CA LEU A 95 -8.17 2.46 0.36
C LEU A 95 -9.33 1.57 -0.10
N ARG A 96 -10.59 2.01 -0.03
CA ARG A 96 -11.76 1.21 -0.46
C ARG A 96 -11.78 0.99 -1.96
N GLN A 97 -11.11 1.86 -2.71
CA GLN A 97 -11.08 1.86 -4.17
C GLN A 97 -9.88 1.09 -4.74
N CYS A 98 -8.88 0.75 -3.92
CA CYS A 98 -7.72 -0.03 -4.37
C CYS A 98 -8.14 -1.41 -4.90
N ARG A 99 -7.59 -1.78 -6.05
CA ARG A 99 -7.80 -3.05 -6.77
C ARG A 99 -6.50 -3.82 -6.97
N THR A 100 -5.35 -3.21 -6.67
CA THR A 100 -4.03 -3.84 -6.76
C THR A 100 -3.23 -3.69 -5.46
N LEU A 101 -2.25 -4.56 -5.26
CA LEU A 101 -1.37 -4.48 -4.10
C LEU A 101 -0.48 -3.23 -4.12
N ASP A 102 -0.14 -2.76 -5.32
CA ASP A 102 0.71 -1.59 -5.52
C ASP A 102 -0.01 -0.30 -5.11
N GLU A 103 -1.29 -0.15 -5.47
CA GLU A 103 -2.13 0.96 -5.02
C GLU A 103 -2.24 1.02 -3.50
N VAL A 104 -2.44 -0.13 -2.84
CA VAL A 104 -2.48 -0.19 -1.36
C VAL A 104 -1.10 0.17 -0.77
N SER A 105 -0.03 -0.28 -1.43
CA SER A 105 1.33 -0.01 -0.99
C SER A 105 1.67 1.47 -1.10
N LEU A 106 1.28 2.14 -2.18
CA LEU A 106 1.48 3.58 -2.37
C LEU A 106 0.85 4.41 -1.23
N ILE A 107 -0.36 4.05 -0.81
CA ILE A 107 -1.05 4.74 0.30
C ILE A 107 -0.36 4.48 1.65
N THR A 108 0.15 3.26 1.86
CA THR A 108 0.73 2.86 3.15
C THR A 108 2.20 3.15 3.30
N GLU A 109 2.93 3.30 2.20
CA GLU A 109 4.39 3.48 2.18
C GLU A 109 4.90 4.61 3.09
N PRO A 110 4.22 5.77 3.20
CA PRO A 110 4.66 6.83 4.11
C PRO A 110 4.63 6.41 5.59
N TYR A 111 3.76 5.46 5.95
CA TYR A 111 3.42 5.07 7.32
C TYR A 111 4.02 3.73 7.76
N VAL A 112 4.50 2.94 6.80
CA VAL A 112 5.30 1.76 7.09
C VAL A 112 6.64 2.25 7.62
N GLU A 113 6.98 1.86 8.84
CA GLU A 113 8.31 2.09 9.40
C GLU A 113 9.32 1.37 8.49
N LYS A 114 9.96 2.13 7.60
CA LYS A 114 11.12 1.65 6.88
C LYS A 114 12.17 1.34 7.95
N GLY A 115 12.60 0.09 8.02
CA GLY A 115 13.51 -0.36 9.06
C GLY A 115 14.76 0.52 9.18
N PRO A 116 15.56 0.36 10.25
CA PRO A 116 16.67 1.25 10.62
C PRO A 116 17.82 1.35 9.58
N ARG A 117 17.65 0.77 8.39
CA ARG A 117 18.63 0.69 7.31
C ARG A 117 18.59 1.85 6.32
N THR A 118 17.55 2.70 6.33
CA THR A 118 17.55 3.86 5.42
C THR A 118 18.47 4.95 5.94
N LEU A 119 19.16 5.66 5.03
CA LEU A 119 20.03 6.78 5.41
C LEU A 119 19.27 7.87 6.15
N ALA A 120 18.00 8.09 5.78
CA ALA A 120 17.08 9.00 6.49
C ALA A 120 16.77 8.50 7.91
N ALA A 121 16.44 7.22 8.10
CA ALA A 121 16.17 6.66 9.43
C ALA A 121 17.41 6.72 10.34
N LYS A 122 18.61 6.48 9.80
CA LYS A 122 19.87 6.64 10.53
C LYS A 122 20.10 8.09 10.95
N ALA A 123 19.81 9.05 10.06
CA ALA A 123 19.92 10.47 10.37
C ALA A 123 18.90 10.94 11.42
N ILE A 124 17.65 10.43 11.36
CA ILE A 124 16.61 10.68 12.38
C ILE A 124 17.04 10.10 13.73
N ALA A 125 17.52 8.86 13.76
CA ALA A 125 18.01 8.21 14.99
C ALA A 125 19.18 8.95 15.63
N ALA A 126 19.97 9.66 14.82
CA ALA A 126 21.06 10.51 15.29
C ALA A 126 20.61 11.92 15.73
N GLY A 127 19.31 12.23 15.68
CA GLY A 127 18.72 13.48 16.17
C GLY A 127 18.65 14.61 15.15
N LEU A 128 18.86 14.36 13.85
CA LEU A 128 18.85 15.41 12.81
C LEU A 128 17.46 15.85 12.36
N GLU A 129 16.40 15.17 12.78
CA GLU A 129 15.03 15.48 12.35
C GLU A 129 14.60 16.94 12.62
N PRO A 130 14.85 17.53 13.81
CA PRO A 130 14.49 18.93 14.08
C PRO A 130 15.25 19.92 13.19
N VAL A 131 16.51 19.61 12.85
CA VAL A 131 17.33 20.44 11.94
C VAL A 131 16.73 20.42 10.54
N ALA A 132 16.37 19.24 10.02
CA ALA A 132 15.75 19.11 8.71
C ALA A 132 14.39 19.81 8.64
N LEU A 133 13.61 19.74 9.72
CA LEU A 133 12.31 20.41 9.82
C LEU A 133 12.46 21.94 9.84
N ASP A 134 13.46 22.48 10.54
CA ASP A 134 13.74 23.92 10.55
C ASP A 134 14.17 24.40 9.15
N VAL A 135 14.98 23.61 8.44
CA VAL A 135 15.35 23.90 7.04
C VAL A 135 14.11 23.96 6.14
N LEU A 136 13.21 22.99 6.25
CA LEU A 136 11.99 22.93 5.44
C LEU A 136 11.01 24.07 5.74
N LYS A 137 10.91 24.52 7.01
CA LYS A 137 9.89 25.48 7.43
C LYS A 137 10.36 26.93 7.44
N SER A 138 11.64 27.18 7.65
CA SER A 138 12.12 28.51 8.00
C SER A 138 12.21 29.48 6.81
N GLY A 139 12.24 28.97 5.57
CA GLY A 139 12.35 29.78 4.35
C GLY A 139 13.61 30.65 4.28
N ARG A 140 14.61 30.39 5.12
CA ARG A 140 15.86 31.16 5.25
C ARG A 140 17.07 30.24 5.16
N LEU A 141 18.24 30.83 4.94
CA LEU A 141 19.50 30.10 5.02
C LEU A 141 19.79 29.68 6.47
N ILE A 142 20.00 28.38 6.68
CA ILE A 142 20.35 27.79 7.97
C ILE A 142 21.78 27.25 7.92
N ASN A 143 22.59 27.61 8.91
CA ASN A 143 23.86 26.93 9.17
C ASN A 143 23.60 25.61 9.90
N LEU A 144 23.74 24.49 9.18
CA LEU A 144 23.40 23.16 9.68
C LEU A 144 24.23 22.75 10.91
N THR A 145 25.50 23.16 10.99
CA THR A 145 26.37 22.84 12.12
C THR A 145 25.92 23.56 13.39
N SER A 146 25.57 24.84 13.29
CA SER A 146 25.03 25.62 14.40
C SER A 146 23.67 25.09 14.86
N ALA A 147 22.79 24.75 13.91
CA ALA A 147 21.49 24.17 14.20
C ALA A 147 21.62 22.79 14.88
N ALA A 148 22.51 21.93 14.40
CA ALA A 148 22.78 20.63 15.03
C ALA A 148 23.30 20.78 16.47
N GLY A 149 24.15 21.78 16.73
CA GLY A 149 24.59 22.12 18.09
C GLY A 149 23.44 22.60 18.99
N TYR A 150 22.54 23.43 18.46
CA TYR A 150 21.35 23.90 19.17
C TYR A 150 20.41 22.75 19.58
N TYR A 151 20.17 21.80 18.67
CA TYR A 151 19.35 20.61 18.94
C TYR A 151 20.09 19.48 19.65
N LYS A 152 21.34 19.70 20.08
CA LYS A 152 22.18 18.72 20.80
C LYS A 152 22.30 17.37 20.05
N VAL A 153 22.43 17.43 18.73
CA VAL A 153 22.67 16.26 17.88
C VAL A 153 24.00 15.63 18.29
N GLU A 154 24.02 14.31 18.49
CA GLU A 154 25.25 13.59 18.79
C GLU A 154 26.21 13.67 17.60
N LYS A 155 27.31 14.41 17.77
CA LYS A 155 28.30 14.64 16.70
C LYS A 155 28.93 13.34 16.17
N ASP A 156 29.08 12.34 17.03
CA ASP A 156 29.73 11.07 16.66
C ASP A 156 28.76 10.08 15.99
N ALA A 157 27.44 10.31 16.09
CA ALA A 157 26.41 9.49 15.46
C ALA A 157 26.22 9.82 13.97
N VAL A 158 26.63 11.03 13.55
CA VAL A 158 26.46 11.55 12.20
C VAL A 158 27.82 11.89 11.60
N GLY A 159 28.28 11.09 10.63
CA GLY A 159 29.51 11.43 9.89
C GLY A 159 29.41 12.76 9.13
N ASP A 160 28.29 12.98 8.41
CA ASP A 160 28.02 14.21 7.65
C ASP A 160 26.59 14.72 7.94
N ILE A 161 26.51 15.87 8.62
CA ILE A 161 25.26 16.55 8.98
C ILE A 161 24.47 16.98 7.74
N SER A 162 25.16 17.48 6.71
CA SER A 162 24.52 17.95 5.48
C SER A 162 23.89 16.79 4.73
N ALA A 163 24.63 15.70 4.57
CA ALA A 163 24.10 14.48 3.96
C ALA A 163 22.91 13.93 4.75
N GLY A 164 23.02 13.86 6.08
CA GLY A 164 21.94 13.38 6.95
C GLY A 164 20.66 14.21 6.81
N VAL A 165 20.77 15.55 6.87
CA VAL A 165 19.63 16.47 6.68
C VAL A 165 19.04 16.31 5.28
N SER A 166 19.88 16.21 4.24
CA SER A 166 19.43 16.00 2.86
C SER A 166 18.67 14.68 2.68
N HIS A 167 19.12 13.60 3.29
CA HIS A 167 18.40 12.31 3.26
C HIS A 167 17.04 12.37 3.93
N ILE A 168 16.91 13.11 5.04
CA ILE A 168 15.62 13.31 5.71
C ILE A 168 14.69 14.11 4.78
N ILE A 169 15.17 15.23 4.23
CA ILE A 169 14.37 16.09 3.34
C ILE A 169 13.93 15.34 2.08
N SER A 170 14.88 14.67 1.40
CA SER A 170 14.58 13.83 0.23
C SER A 170 13.56 12.75 0.57
N GLY A 171 13.70 12.09 1.72
CA GLY A 171 12.75 11.09 2.19
C GLY A 171 11.36 11.66 2.47
N THR A 172 11.25 12.91 2.93
CA THR A 172 9.97 13.61 3.14
C THR A 172 9.32 14.00 1.81
N VAL A 173 10.09 14.61 0.90
CA VAL A 173 9.61 15.07 -0.41
C VAL A 173 9.19 13.90 -1.31
N ALA A 174 9.96 12.81 -1.31
CA ALA A 174 9.64 11.61 -2.10
C ALA A 174 8.36 10.90 -1.64
N LYS A 175 7.78 11.29 -0.49
CA LYS A 175 6.52 10.77 0.04
C LYS A 175 5.35 11.74 -0.15
N ASP A 176 5.60 12.94 -0.67
CA ASP A 176 4.54 13.89 -0.94
C ASP A 176 3.79 13.49 -2.21
N LEU A 177 2.49 13.19 -2.06
CA LEU A 177 1.65 12.70 -3.14
C LEU A 177 1.49 13.73 -4.27
N ASN A 178 1.51 15.02 -3.96
CA ASN A 178 1.44 16.06 -4.99
C ASN A 178 2.73 16.11 -5.80
N VAL A 179 3.88 15.93 -5.16
CA VAL A 179 5.19 15.86 -5.83
C VAL A 179 5.27 14.64 -6.74
N LEU A 180 4.82 13.47 -6.28
CA LEU A 180 4.80 12.25 -7.08
C LEU A 180 3.89 12.38 -8.31
N ARG A 181 2.66 12.88 -8.12
CA ARG A 181 1.72 13.11 -9.22
C ARG A 181 2.26 14.10 -10.25
N PHE A 182 2.85 15.20 -9.80
CA PHE A 182 3.47 16.18 -10.68
C PHE A 182 4.61 15.56 -11.51
N ALA A 183 5.44 14.70 -10.89
CA ALA A 183 6.55 14.04 -11.59
C ALA A 183 6.08 13.00 -12.62
N GLU A 184 4.91 12.39 -12.44
CA GLU A 184 4.29 11.47 -13.41
C GLU A 184 3.72 12.19 -14.64
N GLU A 185 3.38 13.47 -14.51
CA GLU A 185 2.80 14.31 -15.57
C GLU A 185 3.86 15.05 -16.42
N MET A 186 5.14 14.99 -16.04
CA MET A 186 6.28 15.57 -16.78
C MET A 186 6.83 14.63 -17.85
#